data_AF-A0A1X7UFD2-F1
#
_entry.id   AF-A0A1X7UFD2-F1
#
_cell.length_a   1.000
_cell.length_b   1.000
_cell.length_c   1.000
_cell.angle_alpha   90.00
_cell.angle_beta   90.00
_cell.angle_gamma   90.00
#
_symmetry.space_group_name_H-M   'P 1'
#
loop_
_entity.id
_entity.type
_entity.pdbx_description
1 polymer ?
#
loop_
_entity_poly.entity_id
_entity_poly.type
_entity_poly.pdbx_seq_one_letter_code
_entity_poly.pdbx_strand_id
1 'polypeptide(L)'
;MLRWLKDILRPLGRSHVELKGTDLNGNRYFEKITPSGRVRRSVESSVSNHKHFKYTQDSIPPEWDRWLRGLTDTPPTVKDQLRRLAEIELMKKKVKELETAKDDVAGALEQGTESDGHASSRSFRGPAETSDVPLRSGKDFTPSSWKPND
;
A
#
# COMPACT_ATOMS: atom_id res chain seq x y z
N MET A 1 -35.61 -9.46 -42.31
CA MET A 1 -36.41 -8.41 -41.63
C MET A 1 -37.10 -9.13 -40.47
N LEU A 2 -36.64 -9.07 -39.22
CA LEU A 2 -37.12 -8.14 -38.19
C LEU A 2 -36.10 -8.20 -37.02
N ARG A 3 -35.10 -7.31 -36.98
CA ARG A 3 -34.12 -7.20 -35.85
C ARG A 3 -34.45 -6.07 -34.86
N TRP A 4 -35.46 -5.27 -35.17
CA TRP A 4 -36.00 -4.11 -34.43
C TRP A 4 -36.90 -4.42 -33.21
N LEU A 5 -37.36 -5.66 -33.00
CA LEU A 5 -38.23 -5.98 -31.86
C LEU A 5 -37.47 -6.25 -30.54
N LYS A 6 -36.13 -6.34 -30.59
CA LYS A 6 -35.31 -6.47 -29.37
C LYS A 6 -34.98 -5.15 -28.69
N ASP A 7 -35.24 -4.02 -29.36
CA ASP A 7 -34.98 -2.68 -28.81
C ASP A 7 -36.23 -2.05 -28.17
N ILE A 8 -37.43 -2.60 -28.43
CA ILE A 8 -38.70 -2.10 -27.89
C ILE A 8 -38.99 -2.65 -26.47
N LEU A 9 -38.29 -3.71 -26.06
CA LEU A 9 -38.37 -4.30 -24.71
C LEU A 9 -37.04 -4.18 -23.95
N ARG A 10 -36.31 -3.06 -24.08
CA ARG A 10 -35.25 -2.73 -23.12
C ARG A 10 -35.90 -2.18 -21.85
N PRO A 11 -35.79 -2.85 -20.69
CA PRO A 11 -36.35 -2.33 -19.45
C PRO A 11 -35.71 -0.97 -19.11
N LEU A 12 -36.52 -0.07 -18.58
CA LEU A 12 -36.10 1.22 -18.01
C LEU A 12 -35.01 0.97 -16.96
N GLY A 13 -33.75 1.09 -17.38
CA GLY A 13 -32.61 0.75 -16.55
C GLY A 13 -31.30 1.21 -17.15
N ARG A 14 -31.30 2.32 -17.90
CA ARG A 14 -30.06 3.03 -18.21
C ARG A 14 -29.52 3.59 -16.90
N SER A 15 -28.71 2.80 -16.23
CA SER A 15 -27.87 3.31 -15.16
C SER A 15 -27.01 4.43 -15.73
N HIS A 16 -27.19 5.65 -15.25
CA HIS A 16 -26.39 6.78 -15.64
C HIS A 16 -24.94 6.52 -15.21
N VAL A 17 -24.03 6.45 -16.19
CA VAL A 17 -22.59 6.32 -15.97
C VAL A 17 -22.00 7.69 -16.26
N GLU A 18 -21.47 8.35 -15.24
CA GLU A 18 -20.88 9.68 -15.34
C GLU A 18 -19.35 9.56 -15.36
N LEU A 19 -18.70 10.21 -16.33
CA LEU A 19 -17.24 10.33 -16.35
C LEU A 19 -16.83 11.38 -15.32
N LYS A 20 -16.06 10.98 -14.30
CA LYS A 20 -15.60 11.87 -13.24
C LYS A 20 -14.22 12.47 -13.52
N GLY A 21 -13.39 11.78 -14.29
CA GLY A 21 -12.11 12.34 -14.73
C GLY A 21 -11.17 11.32 -15.35
N THR A 22 -9.97 11.80 -15.63
CA THR A 22 -8.88 11.04 -16.22
C THR A 22 -7.60 11.25 -15.42
N ASP A 23 -6.79 10.22 -15.29
CA ASP A 23 -5.45 10.36 -14.70
C ASP A 23 -4.40 10.76 -15.75
N LEU A 24 -3.18 11.03 -15.27
CA LEU A 24 -2.01 11.32 -16.12
C LEU A 24 -1.61 10.15 -17.02
N ASN A 25 -2.05 8.92 -16.69
CA ASN A 25 -1.80 7.70 -17.45
C ASN A 25 -2.87 7.48 -18.55
N GLY A 26 -3.88 8.35 -18.63
CA GLY A 26 -4.98 8.28 -19.59
C GLY A 26 -6.15 7.40 -19.16
N ASN A 27 -6.08 6.73 -18.01
CA ASN A 27 -7.19 5.91 -17.51
C ASN A 27 -8.41 6.79 -17.21
N ARG A 28 -9.60 6.28 -17.53
CA ARG A 28 -10.87 6.99 -17.37
C ARG A 28 -11.63 6.44 -16.17
N TYR A 29 -12.16 7.33 -15.34
CA TYR A 29 -12.83 6.97 -14.10
C TYR A 29 -14.30 7.35 -14.16
N PHE A 30 -15.15 6.39 -13.84
CA PHE A 30 -16.58 6.50 -13.96
C PHE A 30 -17.29 6.24 -12.63
N GLU A 31 -18.40 6.93 -12.43
CA GLU A 31 -19.32 6.72 -11.32
C GLU A 31 -20.71 6.36 -11.84
N LYS A 32 -21.30 5.33 -11.26
CA LYS A 32 -22.64 4.87 -11.59
C LYS A 32 -23.45 4.69 -10.33
N ILE A 33 -24.63 5.30 -10.29
CA ILE A 33 -25.60 5.06 -9.22
C ILE A 33 -26.46 3.87 -9.66
N THR A 34 -26.48 2.80 -8.85
CA THR A 34 -27.36 1.66 -9.10
C THR A 34 -28.81 2.03 -8.78
N PRO A 35 -29.81 1.32 -9.34
CA PRO A 35 -31.21 1.52 -8.96
C PRO A 35 -31.47 1.36 -7.46
N SER A 36 -30.62 0.60 -6.76
CA SER A 36 -30.64 0.45 -5.29
C SER A 36 -30.04 1.63 -4.52
N GLY A 37 -29.65 2.71 -5.20
CA GLY A 37 -29.02 3.89 -4.61
C GLY A 37 -27.54 3.72 -4.24
N ARG A 38 -26.92 2.56 -4.53
CA ARG A 38 -25.50 2.34 -4.23
C ARG A 38 -24.63 2.99 -5.31
N VAL A 39 -23.62 3.74 -4.88
CA VAL A 39 -22.61 4.30 -5.76
C VAL A 39 -21.61 3.20 -6.12
N ARG A 40 -21.39 2.98 -7.42
CA ARG A 40 -20.37 2.08 -7.93
C ARG A 40 -19.39 2.86 -8.78
N ARG A 41 -18.11 2.80 -8.42
CA ARG A 41 -17.01 3.44 -9.14
C ARG A 41 -16.27 2.39 -9.96
N SER A 42 -15.83 2.76 -11.16
CA SER A 42 -15.12 1.86 -12.08
C SER A 42 -14.07 2.62 -12.88
N VAL A 43 -13.02 1.90 -13.30
CA VAL A 43 -11.94 2.43 -14.14
C VAL A 43 -11.90 1.71 -15.48
N GLU A 44 -11.59 2.45 -16.53
CA GLU A 44 -11.28 1.93 -17.85
C GLU A 44 -9.84 2.31 -18.19
N SER A 45 -8.99 1.30 -18.36
CA SER A 45 -7.58 1.54 -18.67
C SER A 45 -7.41 2.05 -20.10
N SER A 46 -6.57 3.07 -20.28
CA SER A 46 -6.21 3.54 -21.63
C SER A 46 -5.28 2.59 -22.36
N VAL A 47 -4.55 1.75 -21.63
CA VAL A 47 -3.62 0.81 -22.23
C VAL A 47 -4.44 -0.33 -22.84
N SER A 48 -4.52 -0.31 -24.17
CA SER A 48 -5.18 -1.28 -25.07
C SER A 48 -4.59 -2.71 -25.00
N ASN A 49 -4.17 -3.18 -23.84
CA ASN A 49 -3.96 -4.61 -23.64
C ASN A 49 -5.36 -5.21 -23.47
N HIS A 50 -5.88 -5.81 -24.54
CA HIS A 50 -7.23 -6.37 -24.73
C HIS A 50 -7.68 -7.42 -23.68
N LYS A 51 -6.93 -7.59 -22.60
CA LYS A 51 -7.33 -8.35 -21.41
C LYS A 51 -7.82 -7.37 -20.35
N HIS A 52 -9.14 -7.18 -20.31
CA HIS A 52 -9.89 -6.44 -19.28
C HIS A 52 -9.64 -6.91 -17.82
N PHE A 53 -8.77 -7.90 -17.62
CA PHE A 53 -8.59 -8.65 -16.37
C PHE A 53 -7.18 -8.54 -15.79
N LYS A 54 -6.23 -7.91 -16.48
CA LYS A 54 -4.88 -7.70 -15.92
C LYS A 54 -4.83 -6.40 -15.13
N TYR A 55 -5.38 -6.44 -13.92
CA TYR A 55 -5.07 -5.44 -12.90
C TYR A 55 -3.59 -5.59 -12.51
N THR A 56 -2.74 -4.61 -12.85
CA THR A 56 -1.42 -4.49 -12.24
C THR A 56 -1.52 -3.48 -11.10
N GLN A 57 -0.96 -3.81 -9.94
CA GLN A 57 -1.05 -2.99 -8.73
C GLN A 57 -0.55 -1.55 -8.94
N ASP A 58 0.36 -1.35 -9.90
CA ASP A 58 0.97 -0.05 -10.21
C ASP A 58 0.25 0.72 -11.34
N SER A 59 -0.84 0.18 -11.90
CA SER A 59 -1.55 0.83 -13.02
C SER A 59 -2.44 2.00 -12.61
N ILE A 60 -2.89 2.03 -11.36
CA ILE A 60 -3.82 3.03 -10.85
C ILE A 60 -3.07 3.93 -9.86
N PRO A 61 -3.09 5.25 -10.06
CA PRO A 61 -2.52 6.16 -9.10
C PRO A 61 -3.24 6.04 -7.73
N PRO A 62 -2.50 6.04 -6.62
CA PRO A 62 -3.05 5.86 -5.27
C PRO A 62 -4.16 6.84 -4.86
N GLU A 63 -4.18 8.05 -5.41
CA GLU A 63 -5.29 9.01 -5.18
C GLU A 63 -6.60 8.52 -5.80
N TRP A 64 -6.50 7.99 -7.01
CA TRP A 64 -7.62 7.39 -7.73
C TRP A 64 -8.04 6.06 -7.10
N ASP A 65 -7.11 5.26 -6.57
CA ASP A 65 -7.45 4.05 -5.80
C ASP A 65 -8.27 4.39 -4.54
N ARG A 66 -7.87 5.45 -3.82
CA ARG A 66 -8.61 5.94 -2.65
C ARG A 66 -10.05 6.34 -3.00
N TRP A 67 -10.22 7.07 -4.10
CA TRP A 67 -11.55 7.43 -4.59
C TRP A 67 -12.33 6.20 -5.08
N LEU A 68 -11.72 5.29 -5.84
CA LEU A 68 -12.38 4.08 -6.35
C LEU A 68 -12.92 3.19 -5.22
N ARG A 69 -12.21 3.12 -4.10
CA ARG A 69 -12.60 2.36 -2.90
C ARG A 69 -13.66 3.04 -2.03
N GLY A 70 -14.04 4.28 -2.33
CA GLY A 70 -14.98 5.02 -1.48
C GLY A 70 -14.36 5.66 -0.23
N LEU A 71 -13.03 5.76 -0.14
CA LEU A 71 -12.35 6.38 1.00
C LEU A 71 -12.37 7.91 0.95
N THR A 72 -12.65 8.47 -0.23
CA THR A 72 -12.82 9.90 -0.47
C THR A 72 -14.03 10.09 -1.38
N ASP A 73 -14.87 11.09 -1.11
CA ASP A 73 -16.05 11.40 -1.94
C ASP A 73 -15.69 12.15 -3.23
N THR A 74 -14.75 13.07 -3.13
CA THR A 74 -14.30 13.90 -4.25
C THR A 74 -13.24 13.18 -5.09
N PRO A 75 -13.38 13.14 -6.42
CA PRO A 75 -12.33 12.63 -7.30
C PRO A 75 -11.09 13.54 -7.22
N PRO A 76 -9.87 12.98 -7.37
CA PRO A 76 -8.65 13.77 -7.32
C PRO A 76 -8.51 14.69 -8.54
N THR A 77 -7.96 15.89 -8.32
CA THR A 77 -7.74 16.86 -9.39
C THR A 77 -6.38 16.62 -10.06
N VAL A 78 -6.24 17.02 -11.33
CA VAL A 78 -4.94 16.97 -12.05
C VAL A 78 -3.83 17.71 -11.29
N LYS A 79 -4.17 18.83 -10.65
CA LYS A 79 -3.22 19.61 -9.82
C LYS A 79 -2.68 18.80 -8.63
N ASP A 80 -3.53 18.00 -8.00
CA ASP A 80 -3.15 17.18 -6.84
C ASP A 80 -2.18 16.07 -7.28
N GLN A 81 -2.49 15.43 -8.41
CA GLN A 81 -1.63 14.42 -9.03
C GLN A 81 -0.23 14.98 -9.33
N LEU A 82 -0.14 16.19 -9.90
CA LEU A 82 1.14 16.85 -10.18
C LEU A 82 1.92 17.22 -8.91
N ARG A 83 1.22 17.73 -7.87
CA ARG A 83 1.85 18.06 -6.59
C ARG A 83 2.51 16.83 -5.99
N ARG A 84 1.80 15.71 -5.98
CA ARG A 84 2.31 14.44 -5.47
C ARG A 84 3.55 13.97 -6.23
N LEU A 85 3.55 14.07 -7.56
CA LEU A 85 4.73 13.71 -8.35
C LEU A 85 5.95 14.55 -7.96
N ALA A 86 5.76 15.87 -7.80
CA ALA A 86 6.84 16.76 -7.35
C ALA A 86 7.34 16.40 -5.94
N GLU A 87 6.44 16.03 -5.02
CA GLU A 87 6.81 15.57 -3.67
C GLU A 87 7.62 14.27 -3.70
N ILE A 88 7.23 13.31 -4.55
CA ILE A 88 7.96 12.04 -4.75
C ILE A 88 9.36 12.31 -5.29
N GLU A 89 9.50 13.19 -6.29
CA GLU A 89 10.80 13.58 -6.85
C GLU A 89 11.70 14.24 -5.82
N LEU A 90 11.15 15.16 -5.02
CA LEU A 90 11.88 15.83 -3.96
C LEU A 90 12.33 14.84 -2.88
N MET A 91 11.46 13.91 -2.48
CA MET A 91 11.81 12.85 -1.53
C MET A 91 12.93 11.98 -2.08
N LYS A 92 12.87 11.59 -3.36
CA LYS A 92 13.91 10.77 -4.00
C LYS A 92 15.28 11.47 -3.98
N LYS A 93 15.33 12.78 -4.22
CA LYS A 93 16.56 13.58 -4.11
C LYS A 93 17.11 13.56 -2.68
N LYS A 94 16.26 13.84 -1.69
CA LYS A 94 16.64 13.81 -0.26
C LYS A 94 17.16 12.45 0.18
N VAL A 95 16.49 11.37 -0.23
CA VAL A 95 16.93 9.99 0.10
C VAL A 95 18.31 9.73 -0.48
N LYS A 96 18.56 10.11 -1.74
CA LYS A 96 19.86 9.93 -2.38
C LYS A 96 20.97 10.71 -1.67
N GLU A 97 20.72 11.95 -1.27
CA GLU A 97 21.68 12.78 -0.52
C GLU A 97 22.03 12.16 0.84
N LEU A 98 21.05 11.57 1.53
CA LEU A 98 21.26 10.89 2.80
C LEU A 98 21.99 9.56 2.64
N GLU A 99 21.77 8.83 1.55
CA GLU A 99 22.49 7.60 1.23
C GLU A 99 23.97 7.89 0.96
N THR A 100 24.28 8.88 0.10
CA THR A 100 25.68 9.26 -0.16
C THR A 100 26.39 9.74 1.10
N ALA A 101 25.72 10.54 1.94
CA ALA A 101 26.31 11.00 3.19
C ALA A 101 26.60 9.85 4.17
N LYS A 102 25.76 8.81 4.18
CA LYS A 102 26.01 7.61 5.00
C LYS A 102 27.16 6.79 4.46
N ASP A 103 27.27 6.64 3.15
CA ASP A 103 28.36 5.91 2.50
C ASP A 103 29.70 6.62 2.73
N ASP A 104 29.74 7.95 2.63
CA ASP A 104 30.95 8.75 2.93
C ASP A 104 31.36 8.63 4.41
N VAL A 105 30.38 8.65 5.33
CA VAL A 105 30.64 8.45 6.77
C VAL A 105 31.12 7.03 7.05
N ALA A 106 30.53 6.01 6.43
CA ALA A 106 30.96 4.62 6.59
C ALA A 106 32.37 4.39 6.01
N GLY A 107 32.67 4.94 4.84
CA GLY A 107 34.01 4.89 4.24
C GLY A 107 35.06 5.64 5.07
N ALA A 108 34.68 6.71 5.76
CA ALA A 108 35.54 7.41 6.72
C ALA A 108 35.73 6.63 8.04
N LEU A 109 34.70 5.91 8.49
CA LEU A 109 34.74 5.09 9.71
C LEU A 109 35.58 3.81 9.53
N GLU A 110 35.62 3.23 8.32
CA GLU A 110 36.49 2.08 8.01
C GLU A 110 38.00 2.39 8.09
N GLN A 111 38.40 3.67 8.04
CA GLN A 111 39.79 4.09 8.19
C GLN A 111 40.20 4.38 9.65
N GLY A 112 39.27 4.29 10.61
CA GLY A 112 39.57 4.57 12.00
C GLY A 112 38.58 3.92 12.94
N THR A 113 39.01 2.84 13.59
CA THR A 113 38.96 2.58 15.05
C THR A 113 38.75 1.08 15.32
N GLU A 114 39.83 0.45 15.77
CA GLU A 114 39.73 -0.65 16.73
C GLU A 114 38.93 -0.12 17.93
N SER A 115 37.64 -0.42 18.00
CA SER A 115 36.81 -0.03 19.14
C SER A 115 36.13 -1.27 19.70
N ASP A 116 36.49 -1.57 20.95
CA ASP A 116 35.87 -2.59 21.78
C ASP A 116 34.34 -2.48 21.69
N GLY A 117 33.73 -3.51 21.13
CA GLY A 117 32.30 -3.50 20.84
C GLY A 117 31.44 -3.45 22.11
N HIS A 118 30.22 -2.93 21.94
CA HIS A 118 29.11 -3.01 22.89
C HIS A 118 28.75 -4.45 23.36
N ALA A 119 29.35 -5.48 22.75
CA ALA A 119 29.21 -6.89 23.12
C ALA A 119 30.22 -7.36 24.18
N SER A 120 31.07 -6.49 24.73
CA SER A 120 31.99 -6.82 25.83
C SER A 120 31.25 -6.90 27.19
N SER A 121 30.11 -7.60 27.24
CA SER A 121 29.55 -8.03 28.52
C SER A 121 30.48 -9.07 29.12
N ARG A 122 31.11 -8.75 30.26
CA ARG A 122 31.95 -9.67 31.02
C ARG A 122 31.15 -10.95 31.25
N SER A 123 31.56 -12.06 30.63
CA SER A 123 30.85 -13.34 30.75
C SER A 123 30.74 -13.70 32.22
N PHE A 124 29.52 -13.65 32.76
CA PHE A 124 29.28 -14.05 34.14
C PHE A 124 29.46 -15.57 34.23
N ARG A 125 30.68 -16.00 34.56
CA ARG A 125 30.98 -17.36 34.97
C ARG A 125 30.50 -17.54 36.41
N GLY A 126 29.18 -17.63 36.58
CA GLY A 126 28.54 -18.12 37.79
C GLY A 126 28.20 -19.61 37.63
N PRO A 127 28.20 -20.42 38.70
CA PRO A 127 27.95 -21.86 38.61
C PRO A 127 26.56 -22.12 38.01
N ALA A 128 26.48 -23.17 37.18
CA ALA A 128 25.23 -23.68 36.66
C ALA A 128 24.40 -24.27 37.81
N GLU A 129 23.53 -23.47 38.41
CA GLU A 129 22.44 -23.97 39.25
C GLU A 129 21.13 -23.61 38.59
N THR A 130 20.60 -24.58 37.84
CA THR A 130 19.21 -24.60 37.39
C THR A 130 18.33 -24.78 38.63
N SER A 131 17.94 -23.69 39.28
CA SER A 131 17.00 -23.74 40.40
C SER A 131 15.57 -23.83 39.87
N ASP A 132 14.89 -24.95 40.13
CA ASP A 132 13.47 -25.23 39.80
C ASP A 132 12.46 -24.44 40.66
N VAL A 133 12.81 -23.24 41.14
CA VAL A 133 11.96 -22.49 42.07
C VAL A 133 11.33 -21.28 41.36
N PRO A 134 9.99 -21.25 41.19
CA PRO A 134 9.32 -20.09 40.63
C PRO A 134 9.36 -18.94 41.64
N LEU A 135 10.16 -17.92 41.35
CA LEU A 135 10.19 -16.66 42.10
C LEU A 135 8.90 -15.88 41.84
N ARG A 136 7.94 -16.07 42.75
CA ARG A 136 6.64 -15.42 42.77
C ARG A 136 6.76 -13.98 43.27
N SER A 137 6.60 -13.02 42.37
CA SER A 137 6.17 -11.66 42.71
C SER A 137 5.36 -11.06 41.55
N GLY A 138 4.03 -11.20 41.68
CA GLY A 138 3.01 -10.30 41.14
C GLY A 138 2.81 -10.23 39.63
N LYS A 139 2.59 -11.36 38.93
CA LYS A 139 2.21 -11.44 37.49
C LYS A 139 2.20 -12.90 37.02
N ASP A 140 1.09 -13.62 37.22
CA ASP A 140 0.97 -15.00 36.75
C ASP A 140 0.67 -15.01 35.24
N PHE A 141 1.72 -14.97 34.42
CA PHE A 141 1.65 -15.42 33.03
C PHE A 141 2.77 -16.42 32.76
N THR A 142 2.38 -17.69 32.62
CA THR A 142 3.24 -18.76 32.12
C THR A 142 2.88 -19.00 30.65
N PRO A 143 3.76 -18.72 29.67
CA PRO A 143 3.48 -19.09 28.30
C PRO A 143 3.55 -20.62 28.20
N SER A 144 2.39 -21.28 28.22
CA SER A 144 2.33 -22.71 27.96
C SER A 144 2.85 -22.97 26.55
N SER A 145 3.83 -23.87 26.45
CA SER A 145 4.34 -24.46 25.21
C SER A 145 3.16 -24.99 24.37
N TRP A 146 2.74 -24.21 23.38
CA TRP A 146 1.77 -24.66 22.38
C TRP A 146 2.40 -25.78 21.56
N LYS A 147 1.70 -26.91 21.43
CA LYS A 147 2.05 -28.02 20.54
C LYS A 147 0.89 -28.22 19.55
N PRO A 148 1.08 -27.98 18.24
CA PRO A 148 0.07 -28.36 17.26
C PRO A 148 0.03 -29.90 17.17
N ASN A 149 -1.16 -30.49 17.26
CA ASN A 149 -1.38 -31.93 17.08
C ASN A 149 -1.30 -32.31 15.58
N ASP A 150 -0.71 -33.49 15.32
CA ASP A 150 -0.80 -34.26 14.06
C ASP A 150 -2.21 -34.82 13.81
#